data_AF-U5E5Z1-F1
#
_entry.id   AF-U5E5Z1-F1
#
_cell.length_a   1.000
_cell.length_b   1.000
_cell.length_c   1.000
_cell.angle_alpha   90.00
_cell.angle_beta   90.00
_cell.angle_gamma   90.00
#
_symmetry.space_group_name_H-M   'P 1'
#
loop_
_entity.id
_entity.type
_entity.pdbx_description
1 polymer ?
#
loop_
_entity_poly.entity_id
_entity_poly.type
_entity_poly.pdbx_seq_one_letter_code
_entity_poly.pdbx_strand_id
1 'polypeptide(L)' 'MRLTDEEEAALAAQAEDEGRSKNEIMRDALRAYLLRNRIWETPLLGDDETFDLGGPIGKDDIHDAMNRSA' A
#
# COMPACT_ATOMS: atom_id res chain seq x y z
N MET A 1 19.22 11.50 -7.22
CA MET A 1 18.56 10.76 -8.30
C MET A 1 18.02 11.78 -9.29
N ARG A 2 18.18 11.56 -10.59
CA ARG A 2 17.67 12.46 -11.63
C ARG A 2 16.63 11.69 -12.42
N LEU A 3 15.42 12.25 -12.53
CA LEU A 3 14.36 11.70 -13.36
C LEU A 3 14.72 11.93 -14.84
N THR A 4 14.31 11.00 -15.69
CA THR A 4 14.24 11.22 -17.13
C THR A 4 13.19 12.30 -17.44
N ASP A 5 13.26 12.89 -18.64
CA ASP A 5 12.31 13.93 -19.04
C ASP A 5 10.86 13.39 -19.08
N GLU A 6 10.69 12.12 -19.44
CA GLU A 6 9.39 11.44 -19.41
C GLU A 6 8.85 11.28 -17.99
N GLU A 7 9.68 10.81 -17.06
CA GLU A 7 9.30 10.68 -15.64
C GLU A 7 8.99 12.03 -14.99
N GLU A 8 9.73 13.08 -15.34
CA GLU A 8 9.49 14.44 -14.86
C GLU A 8 8.16 15.00 -15.40
N ALA A 9 7.83 14.72 -16.66
CA ALA A 9 6.56 15.10 -17.27
C ALA A 9 5.38 14.34 -16.63
N ALA A 10 5.52 13.05 -16.37
CA ALA A 10 4.52 12.24 -15.68
C ALA A 10 4.28 12.76 -14.24
N LEU A 11 5.35 13.06 -13.51
CA LEU A 11 5.25 13.62 -12.15
C LEU A 11 4.60 15.02 -12.16
N ALA A 12 4.82 15.82 -13.22
CA ALA A 12 4.15 17.10 -13.39
C ALA A 12 2.65 16.96 -13.61
N ALA A 13 2.23 16.05 -14.49
CA ALA A 13 0.82 15.78 -14.75
C ALA A 13 0.11 15.29 -13.47
N GLN A 14 0.75 14.41 -12.70
CA GLN A 14 0.21 13.94 -11.43
C GLN A 14 0.09 15.06 -10.39
N ALA A 15 1.09 15.94 -10.29
CA ALA A 15 1.05 17.08 -9.38
C ALA A 15 -0.10 18.05 -9.70
N GLU A 16 -0.40 18.25 -10.98
CA GLU A 16 -1.52 19.05 -11.45
C GLU A 16 -2.87 18.39 -11.10
N ASP A 17 -3.01 17.09 -11.38
CA ASP A 17 -4.24 16.33 -11.10
C ASP A 17 -4.55 16.24 -9.59
N GLU A 18 -3.52 15.98 -8.76
CA GLU A 18 -3.68 15.89 -7.31
C GLU A 18 -3.74 17.25 -6.59
N GLY A 19 -3.35 18.33 -7.26
CA GLY A 19 -3.24 19.66 -6.63
C GLY A 19 -2.17 19.73 -5.52
N ARG A 20 -1.13 18.89 -5.60
CA ARG A 20 -0.08 18.71 -4.58
C ARG A 20 1.29 19.00 -5.16
N SER A 21 2.28 19.29 -4.30
CA SER A 21 3.64 19.49 -4.81
C SER A 21 4.29 18.17 -5.21
N LYS A 22 5.12 18.22 -6.27
CA LYS A 22 5.96 17.08 -6.71
C LYS A 22 6.77 16.45 -5.56
N ASN A 23 7.28 17.29 -4.66
CA ASN A 23 8.05 16.85 -3.50
C ASN A 23 7.22 16.05 -2.49
N GLU A 24 5.95 16.42 -2.28
CA GLU A 24 5.05 15.65 -1.41
C GLU A 24 4.71 14.30 -2.02
N ILE A 25 4.38 14.29 -3.32
CA ILE A 25 4.10 13.04 -4.06
C ILE A 25 5.31 12.10 -4.01
N MET A 26 6.51 12.61 -4.29
CA MET A 26 7.73 11.80 -4.25
C MET A 26 8.04 11.28 -2.84
N ARG A 27 7.80 12.08 -1.80
CA ARG A 27 8.02 11.67 -0.41
C ARG A 27 7.06 10.54 -0.01
N ASP A 28 5.80 10.65 -0.39
CA ASP A 28 4.79 9.64 -0.11
C ASP A 28 5.03 8.35 -0.91
N ALA A 29 5.36 8.47 -2.19
CA ALA A 29 5.73 7.33 -3.02
C ALA A 29 6.93 6.57 -2.45
N LEU A 30 7.97 7.30 -2.03
CA LEU A 30 9.13 6.70 -1.37
C LEU A 30 8.75 6.02 -0.05
N ARG A 31 7.93 6.68 0.78
CA ARG A 31 7.44 6.11 2.04
C ARG A 31 6.68 4.81 1.79
N ALA A 32 5.77 4.79 0.82
CA ALA A 32 5.00 3.61 0.46
C ALA A 32 5.91 2.47 -0.03
N TYR A 33 6.89 2.78 -0.88
CA TYR A 33 7.87 1.81 -1.34
C TYR A 33 8.67 1.20 -0.18
N LEU A 34 9.17 2.03 0.73
CA LEU A 34 9.93 1.58 1.89
C LEU A 34 9.10 0.69 2.81
N LEU A 35 7.84 1.06 3.08
CA LEU A 35 6.95 0.26 3.92
C LEU A 35 6.59 -1.08 3.27
N ARG A 36 6.32 -1.08 1.95
CA ARG A 36 6.00 -2.30 1.20
C ARG A 36 7.16 -3.30 1.16
N ASN A 37 8.38 -2.81 1.02
CA ASN A 37 9.58 -3.65 0.92
C ASN A 37 10.28 -3.83 2.28
N ARG A 38 9.66 -3.38 3.38
CA ARG A 38 10.24 -3.56 4.71
C ARG A 38 10.11 -5.02 5.12
N ILE A 39 11.24 -5.71 5.15
CA ILE A 39 11.35 -7.07 5.67
C ILE A 39 11.79 -6.99 7.14
N TRP A 40 11.13 -7.74 8.00
CA TRP A 40 11.52 -7.89 9.39
C TRP A 40 12.14 -9.27 9.58
N GLU A 41 13.35 -9.33 10.12
CA GLU A 41 14.02 -10.60 10.46
C GLU A 41 13.29 -11.35 11.58
N THR A 42 12.49 -10.64 12.38
CA THR A 42 11.70 -11.20 13.49
C THR A 42 10.33 -10.52 13.50
N PRO A 43 9.23 -11.27 13.72
CA PRO A 43 7.91 -10.69 13.84
C PRO A 43 7.86 -9.56 14.86
N LEU A 44 7.08 -8.53 14.54
CA LEU A 44 6.87 -7.36 15.40
C LEU A 44 6.16 -7.67 16.71
N LEU A 45 5.36 -8.72 16.70
CA LEU A 45 4.51 -9.19 17.78
C LEU A 45 4.70 -10.70 17.89
N GLY A 46 4.76 -11.21 19.11
CA GLY A 46 4.64 -12.64 19.37
C GLY A 46 3.23 -13.14 19.07
N ASP A 47 3.05 -14.44 18.84
CA ASP A 47 1.73 -15.04 18.57
C ASP A 47 0.71 -14.72 19.68
N ASP A 48 1.17 -14.61 20.92
CA ASP A 48 0.40 -14.23 22.12
C ASP A 48 0.02 -12.75 22.17
N GLU A 49 0.71 -11.90 21.42
CA GLU A 49 0.42 -10.48 21.23
C GLU A 49 -0.38 -10.21 19.94
N THR A 50 -0.63 -11.24 19.13
CA THR A 50 -1.45 -11.14 17.91
C THR A 50 -2.92 -11.44 18.17
N PHE A 51 -3.78 -10.91 17.30
CA PHE A 51 -5.20 -11.24 17.28
C PHE A 51 -5.44 -12.23 16.14
N ASP A 52 -5.98 -13.41 16.45
CA ASP A 52 -6.39 -14.38 15.44
C ASP A 52 -7.55 -13.81 14.61
N LEU A 53 -7.25 -13.44 13.36
CA LEU A 53 -8.24 -12.97 12.40
C LEU A 53 -9.02 -14.14 11.74
N GLY A 54 -8.76 -15.37 12.18
CA GLY A 54 -9.24 -16.61 11.60
C GLY A 54 -8.27 -17.20 10.57
N GLY A 55 -8.66 -18.35 10.02
CA GLY A 55 -7.91 -19.00 8.94
C GLY A 55 -7.93 -18.20 7.63
N PRO A 56 -7.16 -18.65 6.62
CA PRO A 56 -7.18 -18.04 5.29
C PRO A 56 -8.59 -17.97 4.73
N ILE A 57 -8.99 -16.80 4.23
CA ILE A 57 -10.30 -16.64 3.59
C ILE A 57 -10.28 -17.37 2.24
N GLY A 58 -11.11 -18.40 2.13
CA GLY A 58 -11.34 -19.16 0.92
C GLY A 58 -12.25 -18.43 -0.08
N LYS A 59 -12.29 -18.96 -1.30
CA LYS A 59 -13.19 -18.42 -2.34
C LYS A 59 -14.66 -18.51 -1.94
N ASP A 60 -15.02 -19.58 -1.24
CA ASP A 60 -16.39 -19.81 -0.77
C ASP A 60 -16.76 -18.82 0.34
N ASP A 61 -15.83 -18.50 1.25
CA ASP A 61 -16.04 -17.49 2.29
C ASP A 61 -16.30 -16.08 1.71
N ILE A 62 -15.58 -15.72 0.64
CA ILE A 62 -15.80 -14.44 -0.08
C ILE A 62 -17.19 -14.43 -0.72
N HIS A 63 -17.55 -15.53 -1.39
CA HIS A 63 -18.82 -15.64 -2.10
C HIS A 63 -20.01 -15.57 -1.13
N ASP A 64 -19.90 -16.23 0.02
CA ASP A 64 -20.93 -16.23 1.05
C ASP A 64 -21.05 -14.86 1.73
N ALA A 65 -19.93 -14.19 2.01
CA ALA A 65 -19.94 -12.84 2.58
C ALA A 65 -20.60 -11.82 1.63
N MET A 66 -20.32 -11.91 0.32
CA MET A 66 -20.91 -11.00 -0.67
C MET A 66 -22.40 -11.21 -0.90
N ASN A 67 -22.90 -12.43 -0.71
CA ASN A 67 -24.28 -12.80 -0.96
C ASN A 67 -25.14 -12.88 0.30
N ARG A 68 -24.58 -12.58 1.47
CA ARG A 68 -25.36 -12.46 2.70
C ARG A 68 -26.24 -11.22 2.61
N SER A 69 -27.57 -11.40 2.67
CA SER A 69 -28.49 -10.25 2.80
C SER A 69 -28.22 -9.53 4.12
N ALA A 70 -28.23 -8.20 4.05
CA ALA A 70 -27.96 -7.29 5.17
C ALA A 70 -28.97 -7.43 6.32
#